data_AF-A0A935TXI4-F1
#
_entry.id   AF-A0A935TXI4-F1
#
_cell.length_a   1.000
_cell.length_b   1.000
_cell.length_c   1.000
_cell.angle_alpha   90.00
_cell.angle_beta   90.00
_cell.angle_gamma   90.00
#
_symmetry.space_group_name_H-M   'P 1'
#
loop_
_entity.id
_entity.type
_entity.pdbx_description
1 polymer ?
#
loop_
_entity_poly.entity_id
_entity_poly.type
_entity_poly.pdbx_seq_one_letter_code
_entity_poly.pdbx_strand_id
1 'polypeptide(L)'
;MPEHDPLIRRVLGGNYLELTLLRLIVDEKPEQQVSVKLSIAERGGPLEVEGTGVGLVDAIYAALLARYGREVQSLHSIQMVEFTVSAELATKNGKSGVDAVAKVEIHVVNSEGRRFAFADSSRSMTTSAARAVLSMVQYFINAERAFITLDHARRDASERGREDLVSRYTAEMAEVVESTSYAEVIDAIRKRLR
;
A
#
# COMPACT_ATOMS: atom_id res chain seq x y z
N MET A 1 7.79 6.27 -6.64
CA MET A 1 6.95 6.51 -5.44
C MET A 1 5.75 7.33 -5.86
N PRO A 2 4.57 7.11 -5.26
CA PRO A 2 3.37 7.89 -5.57
C PRO A 2 3.55 9.38 -5.27
N GLU A 3 2.85 10.23 -6.02
CA GLU A 3 2.95 11.70 -5.97
C GLU A 3 2.68 12.28 -4.58
N HIS A 4 1.66 11.76 -3.89
CA HIS A 4 1.16 12.31 -2.62
C HIS A 4 1.84 11.76 -1.36
N ASP A 5 2.85 10.89 -1.50
CA ASP A 5 3.57 10.31 -0.34
C ASP A 5 4.22 11.37 0.59
N PRO A 6 4.84 12.46 0.09
CA PRO A 6 5.43 13.48 0.96
C PRO A 6 4.39 14.19 1.83
N LEU A 7 3.20 14.46 1.29
CA LEU A 7 2.08 15.03 2.02
C LEU A 7 1.62 14.07 3.13
N ILE A 8 1.39 12.81 2.78
CA ILE A 8 0.95 11.77 3.71
C ILE A 8 1.94 11.64 4.87
N ARG A 9 3.25 11.61 4.58
CA ARG A 9 4.30 11.58 5.62
C ARG A 9 4.28 12.81 6.52
N ARG A 10 4.06 14.00 5.95
CA ARG A 10 3.94 15.24 6.73
C ARG A 10 2.74 15.22 7.68
N VAL A 11 1.60 14.76 7.19
CA VAL A 11 0.35 14.68 7.97
C VAL A 11 0.48 13.67 9.11
N LEU A 12 1.00 12.48 8.83
CA LEU A 12 1.10 11.41 9.83
C LEU A 12 2.29 11.57 10.77
N GLY A 13 3.37 12.21 10.32
CA GLY A 13 4.61 12.35 11.08
C GLY A 13 5.09 11.01 11.64
N GLY A 14 5.26 10.93 12.96
CA GLY A 14 5.67 9.70 13.64
C GLY A 14 4.65 8.55 13.61
N ASN A 15 3.43 8.77 13.12
CA ASN A 15 2.39 7.75 12.98
C ASN A 15 2.34 7.12 11.58
N TYR A 16 3.26 7.50 10.69
CA TYR A 16 3.40 6.85 9.39
C TYR A 16 3.73 5.36 9.57
N LEU A 17 2.96 4.49 8.93
CA LEU A 17 3.19 3.05 8.93
C LEU A 17 4.32 2.71 7.96
N GLU A 18 5.33 2.01 8.45
CA GLU A 18 6.40 1.46 7.62
C GLU A 18 6.38 -0.06 7.73
N LEU A 19 6.28 -0.74 6.57
CA LEU A 19 6.24 -2.18 6.44
C LEU A 19 7.53 -2.65 5.78
N THR A 20 8.33 -3.43 6.49
CA THR A 20 9.58 -3.99 5.95
C THR A 20 9.50 -5.51 5.91
N LEU A 21 9.72 -6.10 4.74
CA LEU A 21 9.78 -7.55 4.59
C LEU A 21 11.05 -8.09 5.27
N LEU A 22 10.87 -8.91 6.31
CA LEU A 22 11.95 -9.62 7.02
C LEU A 22 12.18 -11.01 6.45
N ARG A 23 11.08 -11.73 6.18
CA ARG A 23 11.12 -13.10 5.66
C ARG A 23 9.89 -13.38 4.79
N LEU A 24 10.09 -14.18 3.75
CA LEU A 24 9.03 -14.70 2.91
C LEU A 24 9.24 -16.21 2.73
N ILE A 25 8.18 -16.97 2.99
CA ILE A 25 8.08 -18.40 2.65
C ILE A 25 6.96 -18.52 1.62
N VAL A 26 7.25 -19.22 0.52
CA VAL A 26 6.29 -19.49 -0.55
C VAL A 26 6.20 -21.00 -0.71
N ASP A 27 4.98 -21.52 -0.64
CA ASP A 27 4.63 -22.89 -1.01
C ASP A 27 3.68 -22.82 -2.20
N GLU A 28 4.15 -23.27 -3.35
CA GLU A 28 3.42 -23.20 -4.62
C GLU A 28 3.12 -24.61 -5.11
N LYS A 29 1.82 -24.90 -5.26
CA LYS A 29 1.33 -26.08 -5.97
C LYS A 29 0.93 -25.63 -7.38
N PRO A 30 1.69 -26.02 -8.42
CA PRO A 30 1.41 -25.61 -9.79
C PRO A 30 -0.05 -25.85 -10.15
N GLU A 31 -0.65 -24.87 -10.83
CA GLU A 31 -2.05 -24.90 -11.32
C GLU A 31 -3.13 -24.99 -10.23
N GLN A 32 -2.76 -24.93 -8.95
CA GLN A 32 -3.71 -25.04 -7.83
C GLN A 32 -3.73 -23.78 -6.99
N GLN A 33 -2.70 -23.58 -6.17
CA GLN A 33 -2.71 -22.55 -5.14
C GLN A 33 -1.28 -22.22 -4.72
N VAL A 34 -1.06 -20.94 -4.45
CA VAL A 34 0.12 -20.42 -3.77
C VAL A 34 -0.28 -20.09 -2.33
N SER A 35 0.49 -20.60 -1.38
CA SER A 35 0.41 -20.22 0.03
C SER A 35 1.66 -19.42 0.38
N VAL A 36 1.48 -18.32 1.13
CA VAL A 36 2.59 -17.49 1.57
C VAL A 36 2.53 -17.28 3.08
N LYS A 37 3.73 -17.19 3.67
CA LYS A 37 3.92 -16.70 5.03
C LYS A 37 4.96 -15.59 5.01
N LEU A 38 4.57 -14.41 5.48
CA LEU A 38 5.40 -13.22 5.53
C LEU A 38 5.68 -12.84 6.97
N SER A 39 6.95 -12.57 7.26
CA SER A 39 7.39 -11.87 8.47
C SER A 39 7.66 -10.42 8.09
N ILE A 40 6.91 -9.49 8.68
CA ILE A 40 6.94 -8.06 8.35
C ILE A 40 7.29 -7.29 9.61
N ALA A 41 8.28 -6.38 9.56
CA ALA A 41 8.48 -5.43 10.64
C ALA A 41 7.41 -4.35 10.56
N GLU A 42 6.67 -4.17 11.66
CA GLU A 42 5.70 -3.10 11.90
C GLU A 42 6.06 -2.40 13.23
N ARG A 43 5.53 -1.19 13.46
CA ARG A 43 5.72 -0.45 14.72
C ARG A 43 5.12 -1.23 15.90
N GLY A 44 5.96 -2.01 16.58
CA GLY A 44 5.54 -2.92 17.66
C GLY A 44 6.28 -4.27 17.63
N GLY A 45 6.98 -4.59 16.53
CA GLY A 45 7.76 -5.80 16.38
C GLY A 45 7.46 -6.54 15.08
N PRO A 46 8.03 -7.73 14.89
CA PRO A 46 7.71 -8.58 13.75
C PRO A 46 6.25 -9.06 13.83
N LEU A 47 5.54 -8.93 12.72
CA LEU A 47 4.19 -9.41 12.48
C LEU A 47 4.25 -10.54 11.45
N GLU A 48 3.62 -11.67 11.77
CA GLU A 48 3.43 -12.76 10.81
C GLU A 48 2.06 -12.64 10.15
N VAL A 49 2.02 -12.69 8.82
CA VAL A 49 0.78 -12.77 8.05
C VAL A 49 0.84 -13.95 7.09
N GLU A 50 -0.29 -14.60 6.91
CA GLU A 50 -0.44 -15.76 6.04
C GLU A 50 -1.58 -15.52 5.07
N GLY A 51 -1.42 -16.00 3.85
CA GLY A 51 -2.44 -15.86 2.81
C GLY A 51 -2.29 -16.91 1.73
N THR A 52 -3.37 -17.10 1.01
CA THR A 52 -3.44 -18.00 -0.13
C THR A 52 -4.04 -17.28 -1.32
N GLY A 53 -3.66 -17.72 -2.51
CA GLY A 53 -4.12 -17.12 -3.76
C GLY A 53 -3.77 -17.98 -4.97
N VAL A 54 -4.17 -17.54 -6.14
CA VAL A 54 -3.85 -18.24 -7.41
C VAL A 54 -2.42 -17.98 -7.89
N GLY A 55 -1.75 -16.99 -7.31
CA GLY A 55 -0.35 -16.65 -7.59
C GLY A 55 0.30 -15.92 -6.42
N LEU A 56 1.61 -15.70 -6.50
CA LEU A 56 2.40 -15.05 -5.44
C LEU A 56 1.82 -13.70 -5.01
N VAL A 57 1.56 -12.82 -5.98
CA VAL A 57 1.08 -11.45 -5.74
C VAL A 57 -0.30 -11.47 -5.09
N ASP A 58 -1.19 -12.32 -5.59
CA ASP A 58 -2.53 -12.52 -5.05
C ASP A 58 -2.49 -13.03 -3.61
N ALA A 59 -1.69 -14.07 -3.33
CA ALA A 59 -1.57 -14.64 -1.99
C ALA A 59 -1.01 -13.63 -0.97
N ILE A 60 -0.03 -12.81 -1.37
CA ILE A 60 0.51 -11.74 -0.51
C ILE A 60 -0.52 -10.66 -0.26
N TYR A 61 -1.20 -10.21 -1.31
CA TYR A 61 -2.23 -9.19 -1.18
C TYR A 61 -3.41 -9.68 -0.33
N ALA A 62 -3.83 -10.93 -0.49
CA ALA A 62 -4.85 -11.58 0.36
C ALA A 62 -4.43 -11.65 1.84
N ALA A 63 -3.17 -12.00 2.13
CA ALA A 63 -2.63 -12.00 3.49
C ALA A 63 -2.72 -10.61 4.14
N LEU A 64 -2.33 -9.58 3.38
CA LEU A 64 -2.34 -8.19 3.84
C LEU A 64 -3.77 -7.64 3.96
N LEU A 65 -4.66 -7.99 3.03
CA LEU A 65 -6.07 -7.61 3.09
C LEU A 65 -6.76 -8.24 4.30
N ALA A 66 -6.49 -9.51 4.61
CA ALA A 66 -7.02 -10.17 5.80
C ALA A 66 -6.57 -9.47 7.10
N ARG A 67 -5.34 -8.97 7.12
CA ARG A 67 -4.76 -8.26 8.27
C ARG A 67 -5.26 -6.83 8.43
N TYR A 68 -5.33 -6.06 7.34
CA TYR A 68 -5.53 -4.61 7.37
C TYR A 68 -6.90 -4.16 6.86
N GLY A 69 -7.58 -4.98 6.05
CA GLY A 69 -8.84 -4.61 5.39
C GLY A 69 -9.98 -4.26 6.37
N ARG A 70 -9.98 -4.83 7.58
CA ARG A 70 -10.96 -4.47 8.61
C ARG A 70 -10.84 -3.02 9.07
N GLU A 71 -9.62 -2.50 9.10
CA GLU A 71 -9.32 -1.14 9.57
C GLU A 71 -9.26 -0.14 8.43
N VAL A 72 -8.96 -0.60 7.21
CA VAL A 72 -8.65 0.23 6.05
C VAL A 72 -9.51 -0.22 4.88
N GLN A 73 -10.58 0.52 4.61
CA GLN A 73 -11.57 0.13 3.60
C GLN A 73 -11.04 0.33 2.18
N SER A 74 -10.21 1.34 1.95
CA SER A 74 -9.63 1.66 0.64
C SER A 74 -8.94 0.47 -0.02
N LEU A 75 -8.40 -0.47 0.77
CA LEU A 75 -7.78 -1.69 0.23
C LEU A 75 -8.74 -2.50 -0.64
N HIS A 76 -10.03 -2.62 -0.29
CA HIS A 76 -10.99 -3.46 -1.03
C HIS A 76 -11.32 -2.95 -2.44
N SER A 77 -11.03 -1.69 -2.71
CA SER A 77 -11.37 -1.01 -3.96
C SER A 77 -10.23 -0.96 -4.98
N ILE A 78 -9.03 -1.40 -4.59
CA ILE A 78 -7.85 -1.34 -5.44
C ILE A 78 -7.93 -2.46 -6.48
N GLN A 79 -7.74 -2.11 -7.75
CA GLN A 79 -7.69 -3.06 -8.84
C GLN A 79 -6.30 -3.07 -9.47
N MET A 80 -5.69 -4.24 -9.57
CA MET A 80 -4.45 -4.41 -10.32
C MET A 80 -4.72 -4.35 -11.83
N VAL A 81 -3.99 -3.50 -12.53
CA VAL A 81 -4.16 -3.29 -13.99
C VAL A 81 -2.94 -3.68 -14.80
N GLU A 82 -1.76 -3.71 -14.17
CA GLU A 82 -0.52 -4.14 -14.84
C GLU A 82 0.43 -4.79 -13.83
N PHE A 83 1.10 -5.84 -14.28
CA PHE A 83 2.19 -6.50 -13.56
C PHE A 83 3.32 -6.77 -14.53
N THR A 84 4.45 -6.11 -14.33
CA THR A 84 5.59 -6.16 -15.23
C THR A 84 6.83 -6.64 -14.49
N VAL A 85 7.53 -7.59 -15.11
CA VAL A 85 8.85 -8.04 -14.67
C VAL A 85 9.83 -7.79 -15.79
N SER A 86 10.93 -7.12 -15.49
CA SER A 86 12.01 -6.86 -16.44
C SER A 86 13.36 -7.18 -15.81
N ALA A 87 14.31 -7.63 -16.63
CA ALA A 87 15.68 -7.92 -16.19
C ALA A 87 16.61 -6.77 -16.59
N GLU A 88 17.34 -6.22 -15.62
CA GLU A 88 18.38 -5.23 -15.87
C GLU A 88 19.68 -5.95 -16.22
N LEU A 89 19.79 -6.48 -17.44
CA LEU A 89 20.89 -7.37 -17.86
C LEU A 89 22.30 -6.75 -17.72
N ALA A 90 22.40 -5.41 -17.62
CA ALA A 90 23.66 -4.71 -17.33
C ALA A 90 24.19 -4.96 -15.91
N THR A 91 23.35 -5.46 -14.99
CA THR A 91 23.68 -5.70 -13.57
C THR A 91 24.15 -7.13 -13.28
N LYS A 92 24.28 -7.97 -14.32
CA LYS A 92 24.75 -9.35 -14.20
C LYS A 92 26.21 -9.42 -13.74
N ASN A 93 26.55 -10.40 -12.91
CA ASN A 93 27.95 -10.74 -12.63
C ASN A 93 28.37 -12.00 -13.39
N GLY A 94 27.42 -12.90 -13.65
CA GLY A 94 27.64 -14.11 -14.42
C GLY A 94 27.60 -13.85 -15.93
N LYS A 95 28.35 -14.65 -16.70
CA LYS A 95 28.31 -14.60 -18.17
C LYS A 95 26.91 -14.91 -18.73
N SER A 96 26.18 -15.82 -18.08
CA SER A 96 24.82 -16.24 -18.49
C SER A 96 23.74 -15.18 -18.26
N GLY A 97 23.97 -14.21 -17.36
CA GLY A 97 23.01 -13.14 -17.07
C GLY A 97 21.81 -13.52 -16.20
N VAL A 98 21.72 -14.77 -15.74
CA VAL A 98 20.60 -15.26 -14.91
C VAL A 98 20.61 -14.71 -13.47
N ASP A 99 21.69 -14.02 -13.09
CA ASP A 99 21.87 -13.35 -11.80
C ASP A 99 21.65 -11.84 -11.85
N ALA A 100 21.17 -11.34 -13.00
CA ALA A 100 20.79 -9.94 -13.16
C ALA A 100 19.70 -9.54 -12.17
N VAL A 101 19.70 -8.26 -11.80
CA VAL A 101 18.61 -7.65 -11.04
C VAL A 101 17.33 -7.71 -11.85
N ALA A 102 16.27 -8.22 -11.23
CA ALA A 102 14.92 -8.14 -11.72
C ALA A 102 14.25 -6.90 -11.12
N LYS A 103 13.63 -6.09 -11.99
CA LYS A 103 12.72 -5.01 -11.61
C LYS A 103 11.29 -5.53 -11.75
N VAL A 104 10.55 -5.48 -10.65
CA VAL A 104 9.12 -5.76 -10.62
C VAL A 104 8.38 -4.45 -10.48
N GLU A 105 7.33 -4.25 -11.28
CA GLU A 105 6.45 -3.10 -11.23
C GLU A 105 4.98 -3.55 -11.21
N ILE A 106 4.21 -2.98 -10.30
CA ILE A 106 2.78 -3.23 -10.12
C ILE A 106 2.05 -1.92 -10.34
N HIS A 107 1.10 -1.91 -11.28
CA HIS A 107 0.21 -0.78 -11.48
C HIS A 107 -1.19 -1.14 -11.01
N VAL A 108 -1.79 -0.21 -10.28
CA VAL A 108 -3.15 -0.34 -9.77
C VAL A 108 -3.98 0.89 -10.07
N VAL A 109 -5.29 0.72 -10.11
CA VAL A 109 -6.27 1.80 -10.10
C VAL A 109 -7.10 1.78 -8.83
N ASN A 110 -7.44 2.96 -8.31
CA ASN A 110 -8.44 3.10 -7.26
C ASN A 110 -9.86 3.23 -7.87
N SER A 111 -10.88 3.38 -7.02
CA SER A 111 -12.28 3.58 -7.44
C SER A 111 -12.50 4.81 -8.33
N GLU A 112 -11.64 5.83 -8.21
CA GLU A 112 -11.68 7.07 -8.99
C GLU A 112 -10.96 6.92 -10.36
N GLY A 113 -10.44 5.73 -10.66
CA GLY A 113 -9.73 5.45 -11.91
C GLY A 113 -8.30 6.01 -11.97
N ARG A 114 -7.78 6.58 -10.87
CA ARG A 114 -6.41 7.08 -10.81
C ARG A 114 -5.44 5.91 -10.75
N ARG A 115 -4.37 5.98 -11.57
CA ARG A 115 -3.31 4.97 -11.64
C ARG A 115 -2.17 5.26 -10.66
N PHE A 116 -1.67 4.22 -10.04
CA PHE A 116 -0.51 4.24 -9.15
C PHE A 116 0.46 3.13 -9.55
N ALA A 117 1.76 3.41 -9.45
CA ALA A 117 2.82 2.46 -9.77
C ALA A 117 3.73 2.23 -8.57
N PHE A 118 4.00 0.96 -8.29
CA PHE A 118 4.86 0.50 -7.20
C PHE A 118 5.91 -0.44 -7.77
N ALA A 119 7.17 -0.20 -7.45
CA ALA A 119 8.27 -0.99 -7.99
C ALA A 119 9.31 -1.32 -6.93
N ASP A 120 9.96 -2.46 -7.10
CA ASP A 120 11.16 -2.85 -6.37
C ASP A 120 12.11 -3.57 -7.33
N SER A 121 13.41 -3.45 -7.07
CA SER A 121 14.44 -4.12 -7.84
C SER A 121 15.36 -4.92 -6.91
N SER A 122 15.55 -6.20 -7.22
CA SER A 122 16.51 -7.06 -6.52
C SER A 122 16.89 -8.26 -7.39
N ARG A 123 17.86 -9.08 -6.95
CA ARG A 123 18.18 -10.34 -7.64
C ARG A 123 17.13 -11.44 -7.44
N SER A 124 16.13 -11.21 -6.59
CA SER A 124 15.02 -12.14 -6.34
C SER A 124 13.71 -11.51 -6.82
N MET A 125 13.20 -12.00 -7.94
CA MET A 125 11.90 -11.55 -8.47
C MET A 125 10.78 -11.72 -7.43
N THR A 126 10.77 -12.83 -6.69
CA THR A 126 9.80 -13.11 -5.62
C THR A 126 9.87 -12.07 -4.51
N THR A 127 11.07 -11.70 -4.08
CA THR A 127 11.28 -10.68 -3.03
C THR A 127 10.84 -9.31 -3.52
N SER A 128 11.15 -8.95 -4.76
CA SER A 128 10.76 -7.67 -5.34
C SER A 128 9.25 -7.56 -5.56
N ALA A 129 8.59 -8.63 -6.01
CA ALA A 129 7.14 -8.68 -6.07
C ALA A 129 6.52 -8.46 -4.68
N ALA A 130 7.02 -9.14 -3.66
CA ALA A 130 6.54 -8.96 -2.29
C ALA A 130 6.71 -7.52 -1.81
N ARG A 131 7.89 -6.90 -2.00
CA ARG A 131 8.15 -5.51 -1.59
C ARG A 131 7.29 -4.50 -2.35
N ALA A 132 7.03 -4.73 -3.64
CA ALA A 132 6.14 -3.89 -4.42
C ALA A 132 4.70 -3.94 -3.87
N VAL A 133 4.20 -5.14 -3.54
CA VAL A 133 2.87 -5.30 -2.90
C VAL A 133 2.82 -4.67 -1.51
N LEU A 134 3.86 -4.86 -0.67
CA LEU A 134 3.95 -4.21 0.64
C LEU A 134 3.93 -2.68 0.50
N SER A 135 4.69 -2.13 -0.45
CA SER A 135 4.74 -0.68 -0.72
C SER A 135 3.38 -0.13 -1.15
N MET A 136 2.67 -0.88 -2.01
CA MET A 136 1.30 -0.57 -2.42
C MET A 136 0.36 -0.51 -1.21
N VAL A 137 0.29 -1.59 -0.43
CA VAL A 137 -0.60 -1.68 0.74
C VAL A 137 -0.26 -0.59 1.78
N GLN A 138 1.03 -0.40 2.07
CA GLN A 138 1.51 0.65 2.97
C GLN A 138 1.00 2.03 2.53
N TYR A 139 1.11 2.35 1.24
CA TYR A 139 0.67 3.64 0.71
C TYR A 139 -0.82 3.88 0.95
N PHE A 140 -1.69 2.93 0.59
CA PHE A 140 -3.14 3.10 0.76
C PHE A 140 -3.57 3.15 2.22
N ILE A 141 -2.95 2.35 3.11
CA ILE A 141 -3.17 2.44 4.55
C ILE A 141 -2.83 3.84 5.07
N ASN A 142 -1.66 4.35 4.69
CA ASN A 142 -1.23 5.67 5.16
C ASN A 142 -2.06 6.80 4.53
N ALA A 143 -2.47 6.68 3.28
CA ALA A 143 -3.35 7.66 2.63
C ALA A 143 -4.70 7.75 3.36
N GLU A 144 -5.34 6.62 3.70
CA GLU A 144 -6.59 6.62 4.46
C GLU A 144 -6.42 7.18 5.88
N ARG A 145 -5.33 6.81 6.57
CA ARG A 145 -5.01 7.37 7.89
C ARG A 145 -4.75 8.88 7.84
N ALA A 146 -4.05 9.36 6.83
CA ALA A 146 -3.78 10.78 6.64
C ALA A 146 -5.07 11.55 6.39
N PHE A 147 -5.96 11.00 5.55
CA PHE A 147 -7.27 11.55 5.30
C PHE A 147 -8.09 11.71 6.59
N ILE A 148 -8.20 10.65 7.40
CA ILE A 148 -8.93 10.68 8.67
C ILE A 148 -8.31 11.71 9.64
N THR A 149 -6.99 11.78 9.70
CA THR A 149 -6.26 12.73 10.54
C THR A 149 -6.57 14.17 10.14
N LEU A 150 -6.57 14.47 8.84
CA LEU A 150 -6.91 15.79 8.33
C LEU A 150 -8.37 16.15 8.57
N ASP A 151 -9.32 15.23 8.42
CA ASP A 151 -10.73 15.51 8.71
C ASP A 151 -10.94 15.88 10.18
N HIS A 152 -10.32 15.15 11.11
CA HIS A 152 -10.36 15.50 12.53
C HIS A 152 -9.73 16.88 12.80
N ALA A 153 -8.56 17.16 12.22
CA ALA A 153 -7.90 18.46 12.37
C ALA A 153 -8.73 19.62 11.79
N ARG A 154 -9.43 19.40 10.68
CA ARG A 154 -10.34 20.36 10.05
C ARG A 154 -11.55 20.65 10.92
N ARG A 155 -12.15 19.62 11.54
CA ARG A 155 -13.28 19.81 12.47
C ARG A 155 -12.87 20.63 13.69
N ASP A 156 -11.76 20.26 14.33
CA ASP A 156 -11.22 20.99 15.48
C ASP A 156 -10.83 22.44 15.13
N ALA A 157 -10.27 22.69 13.94
CA ALA A 157 -10.03 24.06 13.47
C ALA A 157 -11.32 24.87 13.28
N SER A 158 -12.37 24.22 12.75
CA SER A 158 -13.68 24.83 12.56
C SER A 158 -14.34 25.19 13.89
N GLU A 159 -14.28 24.31 14.89
CA GLU A 159 -14.82 24.54 16.23
C GLU A 159 -14.10 25.70 16.95
N ARG A 160 -12.81 25.90 16.65
CA ARG A 160 -11.99 26.99 17.21
C ARG A 160 -12.05 28.30 16.39
N GLY A 161 -12.87 28.37 15.34
CA GLY A 161 -12.99 29.56 14.49
C GLY A 161 -11.72 29.91 13.69
N ARG A 162 -10.85 28.93 13.42
CA ARG A 162 -9.60 29.09 12.67
C ARG A 162 -9.81 28.80 11.19
N GLU A 163 -10.46 29.73 10.49
CA GLU A 163 -10.81 29.59 9.06
C GLU A 163 -9.58 29.33 8.17
N ASP A 164 -8.43 29.92 8.49
CA ASP A 164 -7.16 29.69 7.79
C ASP A 164 -6.74 28.21 7.79
N LEU A 165 -6.89 27.55 8.94
CA LEU A 165 -6.58 26.13 9.09
C LEU A 165 -7.64 25.25 8.42
N VAL A 166 -8.92 25.64 8.47
CA VAL A 166 -9.99 24.92 7.77
C VAL A 166 -9.73 24.90 6.27
N SER A 167 -9.42 26.05 5.66
CA SER A 167 -9.10 26.14 4.24
C SER A 167 -7.87 25.29 3.89
N ARG A 168 -6.80 25.39 4.69
CA ARG A 168 -5.58 24.61 4.46
C ARG A 168 -5.84 23.11 4.54
N TYR A 169 -6.48 22.62 5.59
CA TYR A 169 -6.76 21.18 5.74
C TYR A 169 -7.72 20.68 4.66
N THR A 170 -8.66 21.50 4.20
CA THR A 170 -9.54 21.13 3.08
C THR A 170 -8.74 20.93 1.79
N ALA A 171 -7.76 21.80 1.49
CA ALA A 171 -6.89 21.63 0.33
C ALA A 171 -6.01 20.38 0.46
N GLU A 172 -5.38 20.17 1.62
CA GLU A 172 -4.57 18.96 1.87
C GLU A 172 -5.42 17.68 1.80
N MET A 173 -6.67 17.70 2.26
CA MET A 173 -7.60 16.59 2.12
C MET A 173 -7.90 16.30 0.65
N ALA A 174 -8.14 17.33 -0.17
CA ALA A 174 -8.41 17.13 -1.59
C ALA A 174 -7.25 16.39 -2.29
N GLU A 175 -6.00 16.76 -1.99
CA GLU A 175 -4.81 16.08 -2.51
C GLU A 175 -4.74 14.60 -2.08
N VAL A 176 -5.00 14.30 -0.80
CA VAL A 176 -4.99 12.91 -0.30
C VAL A 176 -6.18 12.10 -0.82
N VAL A 177 -7.36 12.70 -1.00
CA VAL A 177 -8.58 12.04 -1.48
C VAL A 177 -8.36 11.44 -2.85
N GLU A 178 -7.68 12.14 -3.76
CA GLU A 178 -7.36 11.59 -5.07
C GLU A 178 -6.51 10.31 -5.00
N SER A 179 -5.91 10.01 -3.85
CA SER A 179 -5.12 8.80 -3.56
C SER A 179 -5.96 7.63 -3.03
N THR A 180 -7.23 7.84 -2.66
CA THR A 180 -8.04 6.86 -1.90
C THR A 180 -9.42 6.63 -2.54
N SER A 181 -10.03 5.48 -2.26
CA SER A 181 -11.43 5.20 -2.63
C SER A 181 -12.37 5.67 -1.54
N TYR A 182 -13.20 6.65 -1.88
CA TYR A 182 -13.85 7.50 -0.89
C TYR A 182 -15.28 7.07 -0.54
N ALA A 183 -15.98 6.37 -1.45
CA ALA A 183 -17.39 6.00 -1.23
C ALA A 183 -17.59 5.20 0.07
N GLU A 184 -16.70 4.24 0.34
CA GLU A 184 -16.80 3.38 1.52
C GLU A 184 -16.27 4.05 2.80
N VAL A 185 -15.25 4.90 2.69
CA VAL A 185 -14.65 5.60 3.85
C VAL A 185 -15.60 6.68 4.38
N ILE A 186 -16.25 7.47 3.52
CA ILE A 186 -17.29 8.41 3.97
C ILE A 186 -18.42 7.67 4.66
N ASP A 187 -18.89 6.57 4.09
CA ASP A 187 -20.01 5.81 4.65
C ASP A 187 -19.65 5.16 5.98
N ALA A 188 -18.40 4.69 6.15
CA ALA A 188 -17.88 4.19 7.42
C ALA A 188 -17.80 5.30 8.48
N ILE A 189 -17.32 6.49 8.11
CA ILE A 189 -17.28 7.67 9.00
C ILE A 189 -18.71 8.08 9.40
N ARG A 190 -19.64 8.13 8.45
CA ARG A 190 -21.06 8.44 8.71
C ARG A 190 -21.72 7.42 9.63
N LYS A 191 -21.41 6.12 9.48
CA LYS A 191 -21.93 5.05 10.35
C LYS A 191 -21.37 5.11 11.77
N ARG A 192 -20.10 5.51 11.95
CA ARG A 192 -19.45 5.63 13.27
C ARG A 192 -19.92 6.88 14.06
N LEU A 193 -20.67 7.78 13.42
CA LEU A 193 -21.25 9.01 13.97
C LEU A 193 -22.76 8.89 14.30
N ARG A 194 -23.37 7.70 14.10
CA ARG A 194 -24.70 7.35 14.60
C ARG A 194 -24.57 6.50 15.86
#